data_AF-A0A7K3ZNS3-F1
#
_entry.id   AF-A0A7K3ZNS3-F1
#
_cell.length_a   1.000
_cell.length_b   1.000
_cell.length_c   1.000
_cell.angle_alpha   90.00
_cell.angle_beta   90.00
_cell.angle_gamma   90.00
#
_symmetry.space_group_name_H-M   'P 1'
#
loop_
_entity.id
_entity.type
_entity.pdbx_description
1 polymer ?
#
loop_
_entity_poly.entity_id
_entity_poly.type
_entity_poly.pdbx_seq_one_letter_code
_entity_poly.pdbx_strand_id
1 'polypeptide(L)'
;MNVLQPNHNGEKRDLTTLLKTLDAECRNCAPTSPLECINRCQVYKLKNELRTLRERMDNPNYVKELFNVLKNETRLHILKAIAEGRYSVSQLQKELKSNGHAHSQETLSEEYLKPLLEVGLASESRDEYYATNFGGRLTKILVVFPEFAEVLPAHSECYEEELIQALLDGPKTFEAIEAVVSPKIASRILKRLKEADLIETPDERDYIFFFKSKRDPSKESFTETERKLYDSIPEDGISAGKLSKLAGLSMRRTYKYLRGLKGKKLVFIRRTPKVYGLTSKGEMLASVLDGLHEVIEETWSSSRQVFHASTKDNA
;
A
#
# COMPACT_ATOMS: atom_id res chain seq x y z
N MET A 1 -29.30 10.04 -20.16
CA MET A 1 -27.85 10.15 -19.99
C MET A 1 -27.43 9.16 -18.92
N ASN A 2 -27.09 7.93 -19.33
CA ASN A 2 -26.58 6.89 -18.43
C ASN A 2 -25.06 6.87 -18.58
N VAL A 3 -24.37 7.17 -17.49
CA VAL A 3 -22.91 7.09 -17.40
C VAL A 3 -22.56 5.62 -17.23
N LEU A 4 -21.81 5.10 -18.20
CA LEU A 4 -21.24 3.76 -18.23
C LEU A 4 -20.30 3.59 -17.03
N GLN A 5 -20.60 2.59 -16.19
CA GLN A 5 -19.64 2.03 -15.24
C GLN A 5 -18.54 1.29 -16.04
N PRO A 6 -17.25 1.45 -15.71
CA PRO A 6 -16.21 0.63 -16.29
C PRO A 6 -16.24 -0.75 -15.64
N ASN A 7 -16.59 -1.77 -16.44
CA ASN A 7 -16.42 -3.17 -16.08
C ASN A 7 -14.93 -3.47 -15.85
N HIS A 8 -14.49 -3.51 -14.59
CA HIS A 8 -13.23 -4.13 -14.19
C HIS A 8 -13.38 -5.67 -14.22
N ASN A 9 -13.41 -6.25 -15.41
CA ASN A 9 -13.18 -7.67 -15.63
C ASN A 9 -12.06 -7.83 -16.66
N GLY A 10 -10.84 -7.46 -16.26
CA GLY A 10 -9.63 -7.92 -16.92
C GLY A 10 -9.32 -9.33 -16.43
N GLU A 11 -9.13 -10.28 -17.35
CA GLU A 11 -8.86 -11.70 -17.07
C GLU A 11 -7.81 -11.91 -15.96
N LYS A 12 -8.24 -12.07 -14.70
CA LYS A 12 -7.43 -12.70 -13.65
C LYS A 12 -7.30 -14.18 -14.01
N ARG A 13 -6.36 -14.51 -14.90
CA ARG A 13 -5.92 -15.91 -15.06
C ARG A 13 -5.17 -16.29 -13.79
N ASP A 14 -5.91 -16.84 -12.83
CA ASP A 14 -5.41 -17.50 -11.63
C ASP A 14 -4.28 -18.47 -11.99
N LEU A 15 -3.13 -18.35 -11.31
CA LEU A 15 -1.94 -19.18 -11.48
C LEU A 15 -2.28 -20.67 -11.40
N THR A 16 -3.26 -21.03 -10.57
CA THR A 16 -3.77 -22.40 -10.46
C THR A 16 -4.37 -22.88 -11.78
N THR A 17 -5.13 -22.02 -12.46
CA THR A 17 -5.75 -22.32 -13.75
C THR A 17 -4.70 -22.41 -14.87
N LEU A 18 -3.70 -21.54 -14.84
CA LEU A 18 -2.55 -21.61 -15.75
C LEU A 18 -1.79 -22.93 -15.57
N LEU A 19 -1.48 -23.30 -14.32
CA LEU A 19 -0.78 -24.55 -14.00
C LEU A 19 -1.57 -25.78 -14.43
N LYS A 20 -2.90 -25.82 -14.23
CA LYS A 20 -3.75 -26.93 -14.69
C LYS A 20 -3.74 -27.08 -16.20
N THR A 21 -3.80 -25.95 -16.92
CA THR A 21 -3.78 -25.93 -18.40
C THR A 21 -2.43 -26.46 -18.90
N LEU A 22 -1.34 -25.94 -18.34
CA LEU A 22 0.01 -26.39 -18.65
C LEU A 22 0.21 -27.87 -18.32
N ASP A 23 -0.24 -28.35 -17.15
CA ASP A 23 -0.13 -29.76 -16.79
C ASP A 23 -0.88 -30.69 -17.73
N ALA A 24 -2.05 -30.28 -18.23
CA ALA A 24 -2.78 -31.04 -19.25
C ALA A 24 -1.97 -31.12 -20.57
N GLU A 25 -1.35 -30.02 -20.99
CA GLU A 25 -0.45 -30.00 -22.16
C GLU A 25 0.79 -30.88 -21.94
N CYS A 26 1.37 -30.84 -20.74
CA CYS A 26 2.56 -31.63 -20.39
C CYS A 26 2.27 -33.14 -20.41
N ARG A 27 1.10 -33.58 -19.93
CA ARG A 27 0.69 -35.00 -19.95
C ARG A 27 0.60 -35.56 -21.36
N ASN A 28 0.32 -34.70 -22.35
CA ASN A 28 0.27 -35.06 -23.76
C ASN A 28 1.62 -34.89 -24.47
N CYS A 29 2.65 -34.41 -23.76
CA CYS A 29 3.97 -34.20 -24.32
C CYS A 29 4.76 -35.51 -24.35
N ALA A 30 5.39 -35.82 -25.49
CA ALA A 30 6.27 -36.99 -25.66
C ALA A 30 7.71 -36.51 -25.94
N PRO A 31 8.44 -36.01 -24.91
CA PRO A 31 9.79 -35.51 -25.12
C PRO A 31 10.74 -36.64 -25.50
N THR A 32 11.63 -36.39 -26.45
CA THR A 32 12.61 -37.41 -26.89
C THR A 32 13.69 -37.69 -25.84
N SER A 33 13.89 -36.77 -24.89
CA SER A 33 14.79 -36.94 -23.75
C SER A 33 14.40 -36.04 -22.58
N PRO A 34 14.85 -36.33 -21.34
CA PRO A 34 14.68 -35.44 -20.19
C PRO A 34 15.26 -34.03 -20.41
N LEU A 35 16.38 -33.92 -21.13
CA LEU A 35 17.01 -32.64 -21.47
C LEU A 35 16.11 -31.77 -22.34
N GLU A 36 15.31 -32.37 -23.22
CA GLU A 36 14.36 -31.62 -24.03
C GLU A 36 13.25 -31.00 -23.17
N CYS A 37 12.75 -31.75 -22.18
CA CYS A 37 11.78 -31.23 -21.22
C CYS A 37 12.37 -30.07 -20.41
N ILE A 38 13.59 -30.22 -19.86
CA ILE A 38 14.26 -29.17 -19.07
C ILE A 38 14.45 -27.88 -19.89
N ASN A 39 14.87 -28.01 -21.15
CA ASN A 39 15.22 -26.84 -21.97
C ASN A 39 14.02 -26.17 -22.65
N ARG A 40 12.98 -26.93 -23.01
CA ARG A 40 11.88 -26.45 -23.87
C ARG A 40 10.50 -26.48 -23.22
N CYS A 41 10.29 -27.25 -22.17
CA CYS A 41 8.96 -27.36 -21.55
C CYS A 41 8.67 -26.14 -20.67
N GLN A 42 7.62 -25.39 -21.01
CA GLN A 42 7.17 -24.24 -20.21
C GLN A 42 6.65 -24.65 -18.84
N VAL A 43 6.04 -25.85 -18.75
CA VAL A 43 5.52 -26.40 -17.49
C VAL A 43 6.66 -26.69 -16.53
N TYR A 44 7.72 -27.34 -17.03
CA TYR A 44 8.92 -27.59 -16.24
C TYR A 44 9.54 -26.30 -15.75
N LYS A 45 9.70 -25.29 -16.64
CA LYS A 45 10.24 -23.98 -16.27
C LYS A 45 9.43 -23.29 -15.20
N LEU A 46 8.11 -23.22 -15.36
CA LEU A 46 7.23 -22.58 -14.38
C LEU A 46 7.22 -23.33 -13.04
N LYS A 47 7.18 -24.67 -13.04
CA LYS A 47 7.28 -25.46 -11.81
C LYS A 47 8.62 -25.28 -11.11
N ASN A 48 9.72 -25.21 -11.86
CA ASN A 48 11.04 -24.96 -11.30
C ASN A 48 11.17 -23.54 -10.73
N GLU A 49 10.62 -22.54 -11.42
CA GLU A 49 10.55 -21.16 -10.95
C GLU A 49 9.77 -21.09 -9.62
N LEU A 50 8.58 -21.70 -9.54
CA LEU A 50 7.77 -21.75 -8.33
C LEU A 50 8.48 -22.48 -7.18
N ARG A 51 9.30 -23.50 -7.48
CA ARG A 51 10.11 -24.19 -6.47
C ARG A 51 11.16 -23.28 -5.86
N THR A 52 11.97 -22.65 -6.70
CA THR A 52 13.01 -21.72 -6.25
C THR A 52 12.41 -20.50 -5.55
N LEU A 53 11.26 -20.01 -6.03
CA LEU A 53 10.56 -18.91 -5.38
C LEU A 53 10.03 -19.32 -4.00
N ARG A 54 9.45 -20.51 -3.85
CA ARG A 54 9.00 -21.01 -2.55
C ARG A 54 10.14 -21.06 -1.52
N GLU A 55 11.28 -21.60 -1.90
CA GLU A 55 12.47 -21.67 -1.03
C GLU A 55 12.87 -20.28 -0.51
N ARG A 56 12.70 -19.24 -1.33
CA ARG A 56 12.96 -17.84 -0.93
C ARG A 56 11.86 -17.28 -0.03
N MET A 57 10.61 -17.59 -0.34
CA MET A 57 9.44 -17.13 0.41
C MET A 57 9.34 -17.78 1.80
N ASP A 58 10.02 -18.91 2.05
CA ASP A 58 10.15 -19.52 3.39
C ASP A 58 10.94 -18.62 4.37
N ASN A 59 11.66 -17.58 3.89
CA ASN A 59 12.27 -16.57 4.74
C ASN A 59 11.18 -15.72 5.43
N PRO A 60 11.13 -15.63 6.77
CA PRO A 60 10.14 -14.80 7.48
C PRO A 60 10.24 -13.30 7.13
N ASN A 61 11.39 -12.84 6.61
CA ASN A 61 11.56 -11.46 6.15
C ASN A 61 11.26 -11.27 4.66
N TYR A 62 10.81 -12.29 3.93
CA TYR A 62 10.65 -12.24 2.48
C TYR A 62 9.80 -11.06 2.00
N VAL A 63 8.64 -10.84 2.60
CA VAL A 63 7.73 -9.75 2.21
C VAL A 63 8.41 -8.39 2.39
N LYS A 64 9.16 -8.22 3.48
CA LYS A 64 9.93 -7.00 3.75
C LYS A 64 11.03 -6.79 2.71
N GLU A 65 11.80 -7.84 2.40
CA GLU A 65 12.86 -7.79 1.40
C GLU A 65 12.29 -7.46 0.02
N LEU A 66 11.18 -8.11 -0.35
CA LEU A 66 10.45 -7.86 -1.60
C LEU A 66 10.02 -6.39 -1.72
N PHE A 67 9.32 -5.84 -0.72
CA PHE A 67 8.92 -4.44 -0.78
C PHE A 67 10.11 -3.48 -0.81
N ASN A 68 11.17 -3.77 -0.07
CA ASN A 68 12.38 -2.95 -0.11
C ASN A 68 13.10 -3.00 -1.47
N VAL A 69 13.01 -4.12 -2.21
CA VAL A 69 13.48 -4.21 -3.59
C VAL A 69 12.61 -3.36 -4.53
N LEU A 70 11.28 -3.43 -4.38
CA LEU A 70 10.32 -2.69 -5.21
C LEU A 70 10.32 -1.17 -4.95
N LYS A 71 10.70 -0.75 -3.74
CA LYS A 71 10.84 0.67 -3.36
C LYS A 71 12.10 1.35 -3.88
N ASN A 72 12.92 0.66 -4.68
CA ASN A 72 14.04 1.27 -5.37
C ASN A 72 13.65 1.60 -6.82
N GLU A 73 13.71 2.88 -7.18
CA GLU A 73 13.31 3.39 -8.49
C GLU A 73 14.04 2.70 -9.64
N THR A 74 15.36 2.57 -9.56
CA THR A 74 16.18 1.92 -10.60
C THR A 74 15.84 0.44 -10.75
N ARG A 75 15.64 -0.29 -9.64
CA ARG A 75 15.23 -1.71 -9.67
C ARG A 75 13.84 -1.88 -10.27
N LEU A 76 12.90 -1.01 -9.91
CA LEU A 76 11.56 -1.03 -10.45
C LEU A 76 11.56 -0.72 -11.96
N HIS A 77 12.39 0.22 -12.40
CA HIS A 77 12.57 0.52 -13.83
C HIS A 77 13.14 -0.68 -14.60
N ILE A 78 14.19 -1.32 -14.09
CA ILE A 78 14.74 -2.55 -14.67
C ILE A 78 13.67 -3.64 -14.74
N LEU A 79 12.92 -3.85 -13.65
CA LEU A 79 11.86 -4.85 -13.59
C LEU A 79 10.78 -4.61 -14.67
N LYS A 80 10.39 -3.36 -14.90
CA LYS A 80 9.47 -2.97 -15.98
C LYS A 80 10.05 -3.32 -17.35
N ALA A 81 11.31 -2.97 -17.62
CA ALA A 81 11.95 -3.28 -18.89
C ALA A 81 12.03 -4.80 -19.15
N ILE A 82 12.53 -5.58 -18.19
CA ILE A 82 12.68 -7.03 -18.33
C ILE A 82 11.34 -7.79 -18.28
N ALA A 83 10.23 -7.14 -17.93
CA ALA A 83 8.89 -7.69 -18.08
C ALA A 83 8.38 -7.65 -19.53
N GLU A 84 8.94 -6.77 -20.36
CA GLU A 84 8.58 -6.64 -21.78
C GLU A 84 9.51 -7.45 -22.71
N GLY A 85 10.68 -7.87 -22.21
CA GLY A 85 11.65 -8.59 -23.03
C GLY A 85 12.83 -9.18 -22.25
N ARG A 86 13.84 -9.61 -23.01
CA ARG A 86 15.11 -10.16 -22.50
C ARG A 86 16.23 -9.16 -22.74
N TYR A 87 17.05 -8.91 -21.74
CA TYR A 87 18.09 -7.89 -21.81
C TYR A 87 19.39 -8.37 -21.18
N SER A 88 20.50 -8.21 -21.89
CA SER A 88 21.84 -8.24 -21.30
C SER A 88 22.09 -7.02 -20.41
N VAL A 89 23.09 -7.11 -19.52
CA VAL A 89 23.57 -5.98 -18.71
C VAL A 89 23.89 -4.76 -19.59
N SER A 90 24.50 -4.98 -20.75
CA SER A 90 24.87 -3.91 -21.68
C SER A 90 23.66 -3.17 -22.27
N GLN A 91 22.54 -3.88 -22.50
CA GLN A 91 21.31 -3.30 -23.00
C GLN A 91 20.57 -2.54 -21.89
N LEU A 92 20.49 -3.12 -20.68
CA LEU A 92 19.93 -2.43 -19.51
C LEU A 92 20.71 -1.15 -19.17
N GLN A 93 22.03 -1.18 -19.28
CA GLN A 93 22.86 0.00 -19.05
C GLN A 93 22.55 1.12 -20.04
N LYS A 94 22.30 0.79 -21.32
CA LYS A 94 21.90 1.76 -22.34
C LYS A 94 20.53 2.35 -22.03
N GLU A 95 19.56 1.50 -21.66
CA GLU A 95 18.19 1.89 -21.29
C GLU A 95 18.19 2.86 -20.10
N LEU A 96 18.95 2.53 -19.05
CA LEU A 96 19.10 3.38 -17.86
C LEU A 96 19.78 4.71 -18.18
N LYS A 97 20.80 4.70 -19.05
CA LYS A 97 21.51 5.90 -19.47
C LYS A 97 20.60 6.87 -20.22
N SER A 98 19.67 6.38 -21.06
CA SER A 98 18.67 7.24 -21.70
C SER A 98 17.70 7.89 -20.73
N ASN A 99 17.53 7.30 -19.54
CA ASN A 99 16.68 7.82 -18.46
C ASN A 99 17.46 8.59 -17.39
N GLY A 100 18.72 8.98 -17.66
CA GLY A 100 19.53 9.82 -16.76
C GLY A 100 20.36 9.06 -15.72
N HIS A 101 20.33 7.73 -15.72
CA HIS A 101 21.07 6.89 -14.77
C HIS A 101 22.35 6.33 -15.40
N ALA A 102 23.48 6.95 -15.10
CA ALA A 102 24.79 6.48 -15.55
C ALA A 102 25.47 5.62 -14.47
N HIS A 103 25.30 4.30 -14.56
CA HIS A 103 25.93 3.33 -13.66
C HIS A 103 26.91 2.42 -14.40
N SER A 104 27.91 1.90 -13.68
CA SER A 104 28.77 0.84 -14.21
C SER A 104 27.99 -0.47 -14.35
N GLN A 105 28.48 -1.40 -15.18
CA GLN A 105 27.87 -2.72 -15.32
C GLN A 105 27.96 -3.51 -14.01
N GLU A 106 29.04 -3.35 -13.24
CA GLU A 106 29.21 -3.95 -11.93
C GLU A 106 28.16 -3.45 -10.93
N THR A 107 27.93 -2.14 -10.86
CA THR A 107 26.86 -1.57 -10.04
C THR A 107 25.49 -2.09 -10.49
N LEU A 108 25.27 -2.21 -11.80
CA LEU A 108 24.01 -2.73 -12.33
C LEU A 108 23.75 -4.17 -11.86
N SER A 109 24.77 -5.03 -11.96
CA SER A 109 24.69 -6.42 -11.53
C SER A 109 24.49 -6.56 -10.02
N GLU A 110 25.34 -5.92 -9.20
CA GLU A 110 25.34 -6.13 -7.75
C GLU A 110 24.24 -5.36 -7.01
N GLU A 111 23.97 -4.11 -7.39
CA GLU A 111 23.06 -3.24 -6.62
C GLU A 111 21.61 -3.31 -7.12
N TYR A 112 21.39 -3.70 -8.38
CA TYR A 112 20.06 -3.67 -8.98
C TYR A 112 19.54 -5.04 -9.42
N LEU A 113 20.29 -5.78 -10.23
CA LEU A 113 19.84 -7.09 -10.73
C LEU A 113 19.85 -8.16 -9.65
N LYS A 114 20.92 -8.26 -8.87
CA LYS A 114 21.04 -9.27 -7.82
C LYS A 114 19.91 -9.21 -6.80
N PRO A 115 19.49 -8.05 -6.26
CA PRO A 115 18.32 -7.99 -5.39
C PRO A 115 17.03 -8.46 -6.06
N LEU A 116 16.80 -8.14 -7.35
CA LEU A 116 15.65 -8.63 -8.11
C LEU A 116 15.67 -10.15 -8.28
N LEU A 117 16.86 -10.73 -8.51
CA LEU A 117 17.06 -12.17 -8.58
C LEU A 117 16.81 -12.82 -7.22
N GLU A 118 17.31 -12.24 -6.12
CA GLU A 118 17.21 -12.80 -4.76
C GLU A 118 15.77 -12.92 -4.28
N VAL A 119 14.91 -11.92 -4.54
CA VAL A 119 13.48 -11.99 -4.19
C VAL A 119 12.63 -12.70 -5.25
N GLY A 120 13.23 -13.15 -6.36
CA GLY A 120 12.57 -13.93 -7.41
C GLY A 120 11.67 -13.14 -8.34
N LEU A 121 11.93 -11.85 -8.51
CA LEU A 121 11.28 -11.00 -9.51
C LEU A 121 11.91 -11.13 -10.89
N ALA A 122 13.20 -11.46 -10.94
CA ALA A 122 13.96 -11.65 -12.16
C ALA A 122 14.59 -13.05 -12.21
N SER A 123 14.95 -13.48 -13.42
CA SER A 123 15.76 -14.66 -13.68
C SER A 123 16.78 -14.37 -14.78
N GLU A 124 17.79 -15.21 -14.88
CA GLU A 124 18.88 -15.08 -15.84
C GLU A 124 18.99 -16.36 -16.68
N SER A 125 19.19 -16.20 -17.99
CA SER A 125 19.49 -17.31 -18.88
C SER A 125 20.31 -16.81 -20.05
N ARG A 126 21.47 -17.45 -20.31
CA ARG A 126 22.38 -17.09 -21.41
C ARG A 126 22.79 -15.62 -21.37
N ASP A 127 23.16 -15.13 -20.19
CA ASP A 127 23.60 -13.75 -19.94
C ASP A 127 22.52 -12.68 -20.24
N GLU A 128 21.25 -13.09 -20.32
CA GLU A 128 20.09 -12.23 -20.46
C GLU A 128 19.16 -12.35 -19.25
N TYR A 129 18.67 -11.20 -18.79
CA TYR A 129 17.72 -11.07 -17.70
C TYR A 129 16.30 -10.91 -18.24
N TYR A 130 15.34 -11.52 -17.54
CA TYR A 130 13.91 -11.45 -17.82
C TYR A 130 13.11 -11.50 -16.52
N ALA A 131 11.90 -10.94 -16.52
CA ALA A 131 11.00 -11.07 -15.38
C ALA A 131 10.52 -12.52 -15.25
N THR A 132 10.45 -13.01 -14.02
CA THR A 132 9.76 -14.25 -13.68
C THR A 132 8.25 -14.10 -13.90
N ASN A 133 7.48 -15.19 -13.91
CA ASN A 133 6.02 -15.08 -13.93
C ASN A 133 5.52 -14.25 -12.74
N PHE A 134 6.10 -14.49 -11.57
CA PHE A 134 5.83 -13.72 -10.36
C PHE A 134 6.17 -12.23 -10.53
N GLY A 135 7.38 -11.92 -10.98
CA GLY A 135 7.81 -10.53 -11.23
C GLY A 135 6.92 -9.83 -12.25
N GLY A 136 6.60 -10.47 -13.37
CA GLY A 136 5.72 -9.91 -14.40
C GLY A 136 4.30 -9.64 -13.90
N ARG A 137 3.76 -10.46 -12.99
CA ARG A 137 2.46 -10.20 -12.36
C ARG A 137 2.50 -8.99 -11.44
N LEU A 138 3.54 -8.86 -10.61
CA LEU A 138 3.69 -7.70 -9.73
C LEU A 138 3.90 -6.41 -10.53
N THR A 139 4.68 -6.45 -11.62
CA THR A 139 4.85 -5.31 -12.53
C THR A 139 3.51 -4.77 -13.04
N LYS A 140 2.57 -5.64 -13.44
CA LYS A 140 1.24 -5.22 -13.91
C LYS A 140 0.44 -4.46 -12.86
N ILE A 141 0.58 -4.83 -11.59
CA ILE A 141 -0.09 -4.16 -10.47
C ILE A 141 0.57 -2.80 -10.21
N LEU A 142 1.90 -2.75 -10.22
CA LEU A 142 2.67 -1.55 -9.96
C LEU A 142 2.49 -0.45 -11.03
N VAL A 143 2.04 -0.80 -12.24
CA VAL A 143 1.68 0.18 -13.28
C VAL A 143 0.54 1.10 -12.84
N VAL A 144 -0.35 0.65 -11.93
CA VAL A 144 -1.48 1.45 -11.43
C VAL A 144 -1.01 2.62 -10.58
N PHE A 145 0.14 2.51 -9.92
CA PHE A 145 0.70 3.55 -9.05
C PHE A 145 2.18 3.79 -9.38
N PRO A 146 2.51 4.59 -10.40
CA PRO A 146 3.87 4.77 -10.90
C PRO A 146 4.86 5.28 -9.84
N GLU A 147 4.38 6.06 -8.89
CA GLU A 147 5.13 6.73 -7.81
C GLU A 147 5.47 5.79 -6.64
N PHE A 148 5.17 4.48 -6.77
CA PHE A 148 5.32 3.49 -5.70
C PHE A 148 6.70 3.53 -5.02
N ALA A 149 7.77 3.66 -5.82
CA ALA A 149 9.13 3.65 -5.31
C ALA A 149 9.56 4.96 -4.59
N GLU A 150 8.86 6.06 -4.86
CA GLU A 150 9.23 7.39 -4.33
C GLU A 150 8.51 7.72 -3.03
N VAL A 151 7.30 7.20 -2.89
CA VAL A 151 6.36 7.59 -1.84
C VAL A 151 6.65 6.91 -0.50
N LEU A 152 7.13 5.66 -0.54
CA LEU A 152 7.39 4.85 0.66
C LEU A 152 8.89 4.77 0.94
N PRO A 153 9.31 4.78 2.22
CA PRO A 153 10.73 4.73 2.55
C PRO A 153 11.35 3.38 2.16
N ALA A 154 12.41 3.43 1.37
CA ALA A 154 13.29 2.30 1.13
C ALA A 154 13.96 1.85 2.45
N HIS A 155 14.23 0.55 2.57
CA HIS A 155 14.83 -0.07 3.76
C HIS A 155 14.01 0.14 5.05
N SER A 156 12.68 0.08 4.94
CA SER A 156 11.78 0.11 6.10
C SER A 156 11.40 -1.31 6.54
N GLU A 157 10.89 -1.41 7.77
CA GLU A 157 10.25 -2.61 8.31
C GLU A 157 8.78 -2.72 7.88
N CYS A 158 8.40 -2.07 6.77
CA CYS A 158 7.05 -2.08 6.19
C CYS A 158 5.93 -1.48 7.06
N TYR A 159 6.25 -0.68 8.07
CA TYR A 159 5.25 -0.08 8.96
C TYR A 159 4.33 0.93 8.24
N GLU A 160 4.84 1.66 7.25
CA GLU A 160 4.04 2.54 6.43
C GLU A 160 3.00 1.75 5.63
N GLU A 161 3.41 0.64 5.02
CA GLU A 161 2.58 -0.28 4.26
C GLU A 161 1.49 -0.92 5.13
N GLU A 162 1.86 -1.48 6.29
CA GLU A 162 0.92 -2.06 7.26
C GLU A 162 -0.12 -1.05 7.73
N LEU A 163 0.30 0.19 8.00
CA LEU A 163 -0.62 1.24 8.44
C LEU A 163 -1.57 1.66 7.32
N ILE A 164 -1.09 1.81 6.09
CA ILE A 164 -1.93 2.14 4.93
C ILE A 164 -3.00 1.05 4.73
N GLN A 165 -2.61 -0.22 4.78
CA GLN A 165 -3.56 -1.33 4.70
C GLN A 165 -4.58 -1.30 5.84
N ALA A 166 -4.14 -1.07 7.07
CA ALA A 166 -5.05 -1.00 8.20
C ALA A 166 -6.10 0.13 8.02
N LEU A 167 -5.73 1.24 7.40
CA LEU A 167 -6.62 2.38 7.15
C LEU A 167 -7.65 2.14 6.01
N LEU A 168 -7.56 1.05 5.26
CA LEU A 168 -8.59 0.66 4.28
C LEU A 168 -9.95 0.35 4.95
N ASP A 169 -9.93 -0.17 6.17
CA ASP A 169 -11.15 -0.41 6.97
C ASP A 169 -11.83 0.89 7.42
N GLY A 170 -11.19 2.03 7.17
CA GLY A 170 -11.67 3.36 7.51
C GLY A 170 -10.76 4.09 8.51
N PRO A 171 -11.11 5.35 8.84
CA PRO A 171 -10.26 6.21 9.66
C PRO A 171 -10.00 5.68 11.06
N LYS A 172 -8.75 5.73 11.52
CA LYS A 172 -8.34 5.24 12.85
C LYS A 172 -7.85 6.34 13.77
N THR A 173 -8.05 6.15 15.08
CA THR A 173 -7.49 7.06 16.10
C THR A 173 -5.99 6.83 16.29
N PHE A 174 -5.30 7.77 16.92
CA PHE A 174 -3.88 7.58 17.26
C PHE A 174 -3.64 6.32 18.11
N GLU A 175 -4.48 6.07 19.12
CA GLU A 175 -4.39 4.86 19.96
C GLU A 175 -4.59 3.58 19.15
N ALA A 176 -5.51 3.58 18.18
CA ALA A 176 -5.71 2.44 17.29
C ALA A 176 -4.51 2.24 16.34
N ILE A 177 -3.86 3.32 15.93
CA ILE A 177 -2.63 3.27 15.13
C ILE A 177 -1.47 2.72 15.95
N GLU A 178 -1.33 3.12 17.22
CA GLU A 178 -0.33 2.58 18.14
C GLU A 178 -0.48 1.07 18.42
N ALA A 179 -1.66 0.52 18.18
CA ALA A 179 -1.90 -0.93 18.26
C ALA A 179 -1.47 -1.66 16.98
N VAL A 180 -1.48 -0.99 15.82
CA VAL A 180 -1.01 -1.54 14.54
C VAL A 180 0.50 -1.42 14.44
N VAL A 181 1.04 -0.22 14.71
CA VAL A 181 2.47 0.08 14.67
C VAL A 181 2.96 0.49 16.05
N SER A 182 4.22 0.18 16.38
CA SER A 182 4.77 0.49 17.70
C SER A 182 4.61 1.99 18.08
N PRO A 183 4.21 2.32 19.33
CA PRO A 183 4.03 3.70 19.80
C PRO A 183 5.23 4.62 19.54
N LYS A 184 6.44 4.05 19.61
CA LYS A 184 7.70 4.78 19.44
C LYS A 184 7.88 5.37 18.04
N ILE A 185 7.22 4.79 17.04
CA ILE A 185 7.39 5.15 15.63
C ILE A 185 6.12 5.72 14.98
N ALA A 186 4.94 5.53 15.60
CA ALA A 186 3.65 5.97 15.07
C ALA A 186 3.65 7.45 14.62
N SER A 187 4.14 8.35 15.48
CA SER A 187 4.21 9.79 15.15
C SER A 187 5.09 10.09 13.94
N ARG A 188 6.19 9.34 13.76
CA ARG A 188 7.12 9.52 12.64
C ARG A 188 6.50 9.02 11.33
N ILE A 189 5.82 7.87 11.38
CA ILE A 189 5.12 7.28 10.23
C ILE A 189 4.01 8.23 9.77
N LEU A 190 3.14 8.66 10.68
CA LEU A 190 2.04 9.57 10.35
C LEU A 190 2.53 10.88 9.74
N LYS A 191 3.66 11.41 10.23
CA LYS A 191 4.27 12.62 9.65
C LYS A 191 4.67 12.38 8.18
N ARG A 192 5.36 11.28 7.88
CA ARG A 192 5.79 10.95 6.51
C ARG A 192 4.62 10.70 5.58
N LEU A 193 3.63 9.91 6.02
CA LEU A 193 2.44 9.63 5.23
C LEU A 193 1.66 10.90 4.91
N LYS A 194 1.61 11.85 5.85
CA LYS A 194 1.03 13.17 5.61
C LYS A 194 1.86 13.98 4.59
N GLU A 195 3.18 14.00 4.74
CA GLU A 195 4.09 14.71 3.83
C GLU A 195 4.02 14.15 2.40
N ALA A 196 3.75 12.85 2.26
CA ALA A 196 3.54 12.16 0.99
C ALA A 196 2.10 12.23 0.45
N ASP A 197 1.21 12.97 1.13
CA ASP A 197 -0.21 13.13 0.78
C ASP A 197 -0.99 11.81 0.71
N LEU A 198 -0.62 10.82 1.53
CA LEU A 198 -1.28 9.52 1.60
C LEU A 198 -2.38 9.45 2.66
N ILE A 199 -2.30 10.30 3.67
CA ILE A 199 -3.30 10.35 4.74
C ILE A 199 -3.80 11.77 4.96
N GLU A 200 -5.09 11.86 5.25
CA GLU A 200 -5.68 13.07 5.77
C GLU A 200 -5.46 13.10 7.28
N THR A 201 -4.93 14.23 7.73
CA THR A 201 -4.94 14.58 9.15
C THR A 201 -5.91 15.72 9.35
N PRO A 202 -6.65 15.77 10.47
CA PRO A 202 -7.46 16.93 10.77
C PRO A 202 -6.58 18.18 10.79
N ASP A 203 -6.86 19.14 9.92
CA ASP A 203 -6.16 20.42 9.85
C ASP A 203 -6.25 21.20 11.17
N GLU A 204 -7.30 20.91 11.93
CA GLU A 204 -7.56 21.58 13.18
C GLU A 204 -6.83 20.90 14.34
N ARG A 205 -6.09 21.71 15.10
CA ARG A 205 -5.64 21.33 16.46
C ARG A 205 -6.82 21.10 17.41
N ASP A 206 -8.03 21.32 16.95
CA ASP A 206 -9.24 21.26 17.73
C ASP A 206 -9.69 19.81 17.89
N TYR A 207 -9.20 19.16 18.94
CA TYR A 207 -9.73 17.89 19.46
C TYR A 207 -10.84 18.13 20.49
N ILE A 208 -11.22 19.39 20.71
CA ILE A 208 -12.20 19.83 21.69
C ILE A 208 -13.34 20.50 20.94
N PHE A 209 -14.50 19.87 20.99
CA PHE A 209 -15.73 20.36 20.36
C PHE A 209 -16.73 20.76 21.44
N PHE A 210 -17.43 21.84 21.17
CA PHE A 210 -18.48 22.41 22.01
C PHE A 210 -19.83 22.07 21.41
N PHE A 211 -20.73 21.57 22.25
CA PHE A 211 -22.07 21.11 21.86
C PHE A 211 -23.12 21.80 22.70
N LYS A 212 -24.28 22.07 22.10
CA LYS A 212 -25.46 22.52 22.85
C LYS A 212 -25.97 21.40 23.75
N SER A 213 -26.27 21.75 24.98
CA SER A 213 -26.99 20.86 25.90
C SER A 213 -28.48 20.82 25.55
N LYS A 214 -29.19 19.80 26.02
CA LYS A 214 -30.67 19.72 25.94
C LYS A 214 -31.39 20.70 26.87
N ARG A 215 -30.67 21.55 27.61
CA ARG A 215 -31.27 22.50 28.55
C ARG A 215 -31.89 23.66 27.77
N ASP A 216 -33.08 24.07 28.20
CA ASP A 216 -33.79 25.20 27.62
C ASP A 216 -33.00 26.51 27.82
N PRO A 217 -32.52 27.15 26.74
CA PRO A 217 -31.77 28.40 26.82
C PRO A 217 -32.62 29.58 27.30
N SER A 218 -33.95 29.56 27.13
CA SER A 218 -34.82 30.68 27.52
C SER A 218 -34.81 30.95 29.04
N LYS A 219 -34.39 29.97 29.84
CA LYS A 219 -34.33 30.05 31.31
C LYS A 219 -33.05 30.67 31.85
N GLU A 220 -32.11 31.03 30.98
CA GLU A 220 -30.82 31.61 31.36
C GLU A 220 -30.68 33.03 30.82
N SER A 221 -30.00 33.90 31.57
CA SER A 221 -29.67 35.25 31.09
C SER A 221 -28.47 35.18 30.15
N PHE A 222 -28.55 35.87 29.01
CA PHE A 222 -27.44 35.99 28.06
C PHE A 222 -27.03 37.44 27.92
N THR A 223 -25.73 37.69 27.83
CA THR A 223 -25.26 38.89 27.12
C THR A 223 -25.47 38.71 25.61
N GLU A 224 -25.60 39.79 24.86
CA GLU A 224 -25.78 39.74 23.40
C GLU A 224 -24.68 38.92 22.70
N THR A 225 -23.42 39.07 23.16
CA THR A 225 -22.29 38.30 22.63
C THR A 225 -22.37 36.81 23.00
N GLU A 226 -22.83 36.47 24.20
CA GLU A 226 -23.02 35.05 24.58
C GLU A 226 -24.13 34.40 23.78
N ARG A 227 -25.23 35.12 23.51
CA ARG A 227 -26.34 34.63 22.68
C ARG A 227 -25.87 34.36 21.26
N LYS A 228 -25.20 35.34 20.63
CA LYS A 228 -24.60 35.17 19.30
C LYS A 228 -23.67 33.96 19.24
N LEU A 229 -22.83 33.78 20.27
CA LEU A 229 -21.91 32.65 20.33
C LEU A 229 -22.64 31.31 20.50
N TYR A 230 -23.66 31.25 21.37
CA TYR A 230 -24.46 30.05 21.58
C TYR A 230 -25.24 29.66 20.33
N ASP A 231 -25.86 30.62 19.65
CA ASP A 231 -26.65 30.38 18.44
C ASP A 231 -25.78 29.87 17.28
N SER A 232 -24.50 30.24 17.26
CA SER A 232 -23.50 29.78 16.27
C SER A 232 -22.98 28.36 16.52
N ILE A 233 -23.36 27.69 17.61
CA ILE A 233 -22.99 26.29 17.88
C ILE A 233 -24.00 25.37 17.21
N PRO A 234 -23.60 24.51 16.26
CA PRO A 234 -24.50 23.55 15.64
C PRO A 234 -24.68 22.30 16.52
N GLU A 235 -25.68 21.46 16.20
CA GLU A 235 -26.01 20.27 17.01
C GLU A 235 -24.94 19.16 16.94
N ASP A 236 -24.24 19.06 15.82
CA ASP A 236 -23.08 18.18 15.59
C ASP A 236 -21.79 18.68 16.26
N GLY A 237 -21.84 19.87 16.87
CA GLY A 237 -20.76 20.47 17.63
C GLY A 237 -19.72 21.20 16.78
N ILE A 238 -18.97 22.09 17.43
CA ILE A 238 -18.01 22.95 16.74
C ILE A 238 -16.76 23.20 17.56
N SER A 239 -15.62 23.34 16.89
CA SER A 239 -14.36 23.72 17.51
C SER A 239 -14.34 25.19 17.94
N ALA A 240 -13.52 25.52 18.95
CA ALA A 240 -13.35 26.92 19.36
C ALA A 240 -12.76 27.78 18.23
N GLY A 241 -11.87 27.20 17.40
CA GLY A 241 -11.29 27.86 16.24
C GLY A 241 -12.35 28.30 15.24
N LYS A 242 -13.16 27.35 14.71
CA LYS A 242 -14.26 27.66 13.78
C LYS A 242 -15.28 28.61 14.40
N LEU A 243 -15.65 28.37 15.66
CA LEU A 243 -16.63 29.20 16.36
C LEU A 243 -16.16 30.65 16.52
N SER A 244 -14.87 30.87 16.79
CA SER A 244 -14.30 32.22 16.91
C SER A 244 -14.43 33.01 15.59
N LYS A 245 -14.19 32.35 14.45
CA LYS A 245 -14.32 32.93 13.12
C LYS A 245 -15.78 33.26 12.80
N LEU A 246 -16.71 32.32 13.04
CA LEU A 246 -18.14 32.53 12.81
C LEU A 246 -18.72 33.65 13.69
N ALA A 247 -18.32 33.70 14.95
CA ALA A 247 -18.80 34.74 15.87
C ALA A 247 -18.13 36.10 15.64
N GLY A 248 -17.03 36.16 14.89
CA GLY A 248 -16.21 37.36 14.71
C GLY A 248 -15.50 37.78 16.00
N LEU A 249 -15.06 36.81 16.82
CA LEU A 249 -14.45 37.03 18.12
C LEU A 249 -13.01 36.53 18.14
N SER A 250 -12.16 37.14 19.00
CA SER A 250 -10.85 36.57 19.27
C SER A 250 -10.96 35.25 20.04
N MET A 251 -9.97 34.36 19.91
CA MET A 251 -9.93 33.09 20.64
C MET A 251 -10.08 33.27 22.16
N ARG A 252 -9.42 34.27 22.75
CA ARG A 252 -9.53 34.58 24.18
C ARG A 252 -10.96 34.93 24.59
N ARG A 253 -11.67 35.74 23.81
CA ARG A 253 -13.07 36.10 24.08
C ARG A 253 -13.99 34.91 23.89
N THR A 254 -13.77 34.12 22.83
CA THR A 254 -14.50 32.87 22.57
C THR A 254 -14.43 31.93 23.76
N TYR A 255 -13.23 31.63 24.28
CA TYR A 255 -13.07 30.80 25.48
C TYR A 255 -13.70 31.41 26.74
N LYS A 256 -13.64 32.74 26.92
CA LYS A 256 -14.28 33.42 28.06
C LYS A 256 -15.78 33.15 28.07
N TYR A 257 -16.45 33.34 26.94
CA TYR A 257 -17.90 33.15 26.83
C TYR A 257 -18.29 31.67 26.85
N LEU A 258 -17.52 30.79 26.20
CA LEU A 258 -17.72 29.33 26.30
C LEU A 258 -17.62 28.83 27.75
N ARG A 259 -16.71 29.38 28.56
CA ARG A 259 -16.64 29.08 30.00
C ARG A 259 -17.91 29.51 30.73
N GLY A 260 -18.45 30.69 30.40
CA GLY A 260 -19.73 31.17 30.94
C GLY A 260 -20.90 30.27 30.57
N LEU A 261 -21.03 29.92 29.28
CA LEU A 261 -22.06 29.01 28.77
C LEU A 261 -21.96 27.60 29.39
N LYS A 262 -20.73 27.12 29.63
CA LYS A 262 -20.49 25.87 30.36
C LYS A 262 -20.92 25.96 31.82
N GLY A 263 -20.65 27.09 32.50
CA GLY A 263 -21.12 27.35 33.87
C GLY A 263 -22.65 27.33 33.98
N LYS A 264 -23.34 27.87 32.97
CA LYS A 264 -24.81 27.82 32.83
C LYS A 264 -25.35 26.43 32.42
N LYS A 265 -24.45 25.47 32.16
CA LYS A 265 -24.75 24.12 31.64
C LYS A 265 -25.49 24.13 30.30
N LEU A 266 -25.34 25.18 29.51
CA LEU A 266 -25.94 25.30 28.17
C LEU A 266 -25.06 24.67 27.08
N VAL A 267 -23.76 24.58 27.35
CA VAL A 267 -22.76 24.00 26.47
C VAL A 267 -21.97 22.96 27.24
N PHE A 268 -21.70 21.82 26.60
CA PHE A 268 -20.75 20.83 27.11
C PHE A 268 -19.62 20.60 26.11
N ILE A 269 -18.57 19.97 26.60
CA ILE A 269 -17.36 19.69 25.84
C ILE A 269 -17.32 18.19 25.56
N ARG A 270 -17.05 17.80 24.33
CA ARG A 270 -16.56 16.45 24.02
C ARG A 270 -15.19 16.55 23.38
N ARG A 271 -14.35 15.59 23.73
CA ARG A 271 -13.10 15.37 23.01
C ARG A 271 -13.41 14.45 21.85
N THR A 272 -13.20 14.92 20.63
CA THR A 272 -13.29 14.07 19.44
C THR A 272 -11.88 13.58 19.18
N PRO A 273 -11.63 12.26 19.21
CA PRO A 273 -10.29 11.76 18.95
C PRO A 273 -9.88 12.17 17.54
N LYS A 274 -8.60 12.51 17.38
CA LYS A 274 -8.04 12.73 16.05
C LYS A 274 -8.08 11.40 15.31
N VAL A 275 -8.79 11.39 14.19
CA VAL A 275 -8.82 10.25 13.28
C VAL A 275 -7.95 10.55 12.07
N TYR A 276 -7.32 9.52 11.55
CA TYR A 276 -6.44 9.54 10.39
C TYR A 276 -7.09 8.65 9.35
N GLY A 277 -7.34 9.19 8.15
CA GLY A 277 -7.95 8.46 7.03
C GLY A 277 -7.03 8.50 5.81
N LEU A 278 -7.28 7.63 4.84
CA LEU A 278 -6.58 7.67 3.55
C LEU A 278 -7.09 8.85 2.72
N THR A 279 -6.19 9.47 1.96
CA THR A 279 -6.57 10.32 0.82
C THR A 279 -6.92 9.42 -0.38
N SER A 280 -7.43 9.97 -1.48
CA SER A 280 -7.60 9.20 -2.73
C SER A 280 -6.29 8.61 -3.25
N LYS A 281 -5.16 9.30 -3.04
CA LYS A 281 -3.82 8.78 -3.34
C LYS A 281 -3.46 7.61 -2.42
N GLY A 282 -3.75 7.73 -1.13
CA GLY A 282 -3.60 6.68 -0.13
C GLY A 282 -4.42 5.43 -0.46
N GLU A 283 -5.68 5.57 -0.84
CA GLU A 283 -6.57 4.47 -1.25
C GLU A 283 -6.04 3.72 -2.47
N MET A 284 -5.49 4.44 -3.46
CA MET A 284 -4.90 3.83 -4.64
C MET A 284 -3.65 3.01 -4.28
N LEU A 285 -2.76 3.56 -3.45
CA LEU A 285 -1.58 2.83 -2.96
C LEU A 285 -1.99 1.62 -2.13
N ALA A 286 -2.99 1.76 -1.26
CA ALA A 286 -3.51 0.66 -0.46
C ALA A 286 -4.07 -0.48 -1.34
N SER A 287 -4.82 -0.13 -2.39
CA SER A 287 -5.32 -1.10 -3.37
C SER A 287 -4.19 -1.82 -4.13
N VAL A 288 -3.10 -1.11 -4.43
CA VAL A 288 -1.89 -1.70 -5.02
C VAL A 288 -1.23 -2.66 -4.04
N LEU A 289 -1.05 -2.27 -2.77
CA LEU A 289 -0.48 -3.13 -1.74
C LEU A 289 -1.31 -4.42 -1.58
N ASP A 290 -2.62 -4.32 -1.50
CA ASP A 290 -3.52 -5.48 -1.43
C ASP A 290 -3.37 -6.39 -2.65
N GLY A 291 -3.31 -5.82 -3.85
CA GLY A 291 -3.05 -6.60 -5.06
C GLY A 291 -1.71 -7.34 -5.02
N LEU A 292 -0.64 -6.70 -4.51
CA LEU A 292 0.66 -7.34 -4.34
C LEU A 292 0.57 -8.49 -3.33
N HIS A 293 -0.10 -8.28 -2.19
CA HIS A 293 -0.34 -9.32 -1.19
C HIS A 293 -1.16 -10.50 -1.73
N GLU A 294 -2.20 -10.24 -2.53
CA GLU A 294 -2.96 -11.31 -3.21
C GLU A 294 -2.06 -12.17 -4.10
N VAL A 295 -1.18 -11.55 -4.90
CA VAL A 295 -0.26 -12.29 -5.77
C VAL A 295 0.76 -13.10 -4.94
N ILE A 296 1.26 -12.54 -3.84
CA ILE A 296 2.15 -13.25 -2.91
C ILE A 296 1.46 -14.49 -2.35
N GLU A 297 0.26 -14.34 -1.78
CA GLU A 297 -0.50 -15.45 -1.18
C GLU A 297 -0.93 -16.50 -2.21
N GLU A 298 -1.37 -16.08 -3.40
CA GLU A 298 -1.73 -16.98 -4.49
C GLU A 298 -0.50 -17.78 -4.97
N THR A 299 0.66 -17.11 -5.09
CA THR A 299 1.90 -17.77 -5.51
C THR A 299 2.38 -18.75 -4.45
N TRP A 300 2.31 -18.36 -3.17
CA TRP A 300 2.65 -19.21 -2.04
C TRP A 300 1.75 -20.46 -1.97
N SER A 301 0.44 -20.28 -2.05
CA SER A 301 -0.53 -21.38 -2.01
C SER A 301 -0.42 -22.31 -3.23
N SER A 302 -0.23 -21.74 -4.43
CA SER A 302 -0.02 -22.52 -5.67
C SER A 302 1.26 -23.34 -5.59
N SER A 303 2.34 -22.77 -5.04
CA SER A 303 3.59 -23.50 -4.85
C SER A 303 3.35 -24.76 -4.00
N ARG A 304 2.63 -24.66 -2.86
CA ARG A 304 2.31 -25.80 -2.00
C ARG A 304 1.58 -26.93 -2.75
N GLN A 305 0.62 -26.59 -3.62
CA GLN A 305 -0.15 -27.59 -4.37
C GLN A 305 0.71 -28.39 -5.35
N VAL A 306 1.65 -27.73 -6.04
CA VAL A 306 2.59 -28.39 -6.97
C VAL A 306 3.43 -29.46 -6.24
N PHE A 307 3.81 -29.22 -4.98
CA PHE A 307 4.61 -30.17 -4.21
C PHE A 307 3.81 -31.28 -3.52
N HIS A 308 2.55 -31.02 -3.14
CA HIS A 308 1.67 -32.06 -2.58
C HIS A 308 1.11 -33.03 -3.63
N ALA A 309 0.95 -32.59 -4.89
CA ALA A 309 0.58 -33.51 -5.98
C ALA A 309 1.71 -34.50 -6.31
N SER A 310 2.96 -34.02 -6.29
CA SER A 310 4.15 -34.81 -6.64
C SER A 310 4.47 -35.96 -5.66
N THR A 311 3.88 -35.96 -4.47
CA THR A 311 4.06 -37.01 -3.45
C THR A 311 3.02 -38.13 -3.53
N LYS A 312 1.88 -37.90 -4.21
CA LYS A 312 0.86 -38.94 -4.43
C LYS A 312 1.09 -39.79 -5.67
N ASP A 313 1.84 -39.30 -6.65
CA ASP A 313 2.15 -40.05 -7.88
C ASP A 313 3.37 -40.99 -7.74
N ASN A 314 3.99 -41.04 -6.55
CA ASN A 314 5.11 -41.94 -6.21
C ASN A 314 4.74 -43.00 -5.14
N ALA A 315 3.45 -43.21 -4.89
CA ALA A 315 2.92 -44.19 -3.95
C ALA A 315 2.07 -45.25 -4.67
#